data_AF-A0A9D2DE88-F1
#
_entry.id   AF-A0A9D2DE88-F1
#
_cell.length_a   1.000
_cell.length_b   1.000
_cell.length_c   1.000
_cell.angle_alpha   90.00
_cell.angle_beta   90.00
_cell.angle_gamma   90.00
#
_symmetry.space_group_name_H-M   'P 1'
#
loop_
_entity.id
_entity.type
_entity.pdbx_description
1 polymer ?
#
loop_
_entity_poly.entity_id
_entity_poly.type
_entity_poly.pdbx_seq_one_letter_code
_entity_poly.pdbx_strand_id
1 'polypeptide(L)'
;MTQPSPRDYTRYAFYVSALVIVFLVCVSFVPGFHVGSLTIKRANILSDVVTFREDMQSLLSSEDLLDTSFVEEVDAANGAVQEEPAAAEAVPVADTVAVQPTDPNLLTVPVIADTTIVQIEDFSPDEQMLARFYHALAYETGSRPVRIAVLGDSFIEADIITADLREQLQVAYGGRGVGFVPFSTPLSKYRGTVSHTHEGWTDYNLIKRKSVPEAYKNRFFVSGMLSVPADGAYTQYKGVQFRKRIEQSNTATLFFRNGGDTELTVTVNDAPARSYRLPAEERVQCLSVETVEDIASLRIDVAHPEEFIGYGVVMEDSVGVSVHNYSVRSNSGLALLGTDYETNRQMNDYLPYDMVILQYGLNAMSPDVMDYGYYGKQLVKIISYIQRCFPESAVVVMSVGDRSTMQNGTAVTMPAVHAMLQTQEAAARACGVGFWNTYKAMGGDNSMPKFVERHWAAKDYTHIGYPGGKYIAEQFVRFLNAAVASVRQQDAERQRIEEQRARIEAERAAYDLSDVAIDEGREEDYGELWSVRPTGEAEADTTAGRRPERGKAEQDTLAGEHSRRRGPEDVRTAAEQPADSVNM
;
A
#
# COMPACT_ATOMS: atom_id res chain seq x y z
N MET A 1 66.15 -57.26 15.92
CA MET A 1 64.75 -56.79 15.82
C MET A 1 64.71 -55.72 14.73
N THR A 2 64.22 -56.07 13.54
CA THR A 2 64.03 -55.15 12.41
C THR A 2 62.62 -54.57 12.49
N GLN A 3 62.50 -53.24 12.60
CA GLN A 3 61.21 -52.56 12.54
C GLN A 3 60.64 -52.58 11.10
N PRO A 4 59.34 -52.84 10.90
CA PRO A 4 58.72 -52.78 9.58
C PRO A 4 58.53 -51.33 9.12
N SER A 5 58.77 -51.06 7.84
CA SER A 5 58.55 -49.76 7.22
C SER A 5 57.07 -49.34 7.26
N PRO A 6 56.75 -48.04 7.41
CA PRO A 6 55.37 -47.56 7.43
C PRO A 6 54.66 -47.90 6.12
N ARG A 7 53.47 -48.51 6.20
CA ARG A 7 52.61 -48.80 5.04
C ARG A 7 52.02 -47.49 4.51
N ASP A 8 52.20 -47.24 3.22
CA ASP A 8 51.64 -46.09 2.51
C ASP A 8 50.17 -46.35 2.16
N TYR A 9 49.26 -45.75 2.93
CA TYR A 9 47.80 -45.87 2.76
C TYR A 9 47.22 -44.91 1.73
N THR A 10 48.04 -44.04 1.13
CA THR A 10 47.59 -42.97 0.22
C THR A 10 46.97 -43.55 -1.07
N ARG A 11 47.48 -44.70 -1.53
CA ARG A 11 46.89 -45.44 -2.66
C ARG A 11 45.53 -46.05 -2.33
N TYR A 12 45.33 -46.54 -1.10
CA TYR A 12 44.06 -47.12 -0.68
C TYR A 12 42.96 -46.06 -0.54
N ALA A 13 43.30 -44.83 -0.11
CA ALA A 13 42.36 -43.72 -0.05
C ALA A 13 41.77 -43.39 -1.43
N PHE A 14 42.57 -43.41 -2.49
CA PHE A 14 42.08 -43.15 -3.86
C PHE A 14 41.09 -44.23 -4.33
N TYR A 15 41.40 -45.50 -4.10
CA TYR A 15 40.50 -46.61 -4.48
C TYR A 15 39.20 -46.61 -3.67
N VAL A 16 39.26 -46.28 -2.38
CA VAL A 16 38.06 -46.17 -1.53
C VAL A 16 37.18 -45.02 -2.00
N SER A 17 37.76 -43.85 -2.29
CA SER A 17 37.01 -42.70 -2.82
C SER A 17 36.37 -43.02 -4.18
N ALA A 18 37.10 -43.67 -5.09
CA ALA A 18 36.55 -44.08 -6.38
C ALA A 18 35.39 -45.07 -6.23
N LEU A 19 35.50 -46.01 -5.28
CA LEU A 19 34.46 -47.01 -5.02
C LEU A 19 33.21 -46.38 -4.40
N VAL A 20 33.37 -45.38 -3.52
CA VAL A 20 32.26 -44.58 -2.98
C VAL A 20 31.56 -43.81 -4.10
N ILE A 21 32.30 -43.18 -5.02
CA ILE A 21 31.71 -42.44 -6.14
C ILE A 21 30.92 -43.40 -7.05
N VAL A 22 31.49 -44.55 -7.41
CA VAL A 22 30.80 -45.56 -8.23
C VAL A 22 29.55 -46.07 -7.51
N PHE A 23 29.62 -46.31 -6.20
CA PHE A 23 28.46 -46.71 -5.41
C PHE A 23 27.36 -45.64 -5.41
N LEU A 24 27.72 -44.37 -5.22
CA LEU A 24 26.77 -43.26 -5.27
C LEU A 24 26.12 -43.11 -6.65
N VAL A 25 26.88 -43.33 -7.73
CA VAL A 25 26.36 -43.39 -9.10
C VAL A 25 25.40 -44.58 -9.26
N CYS A 26 25.73 -45.77 -8.76
CA CYS A 26 24.82 -46.92 -8.84
C CYS A 26 23.52 -46.69 -8.06
N VAL A 27 23.60 -46.10 -6.87
CA VAL A 27 22.42 -45.75 -6.05
C VAL A 27 21.55 -44.71 -6.75
N SER A 28 22.14 -43.77 -7.50
CA SER A 28 21.37 -42.79 -8.24
C SER A 28 20.56 -43.39 -9.40
N PHE A 29 20.87 -44.60 -9.87
CA PHE A 29 20.08 -45.33 -10.88
C PHE A 29 18.96 -46.20 -10.31
N VAL A 30 18.81 -46.29 -8.97
CA VAL A 30 17.71 -47.05 -8.36
C VAL A 30 16.40 -46.23 -8.47
N PRO A 31 15.37 -46.71 -9.19
CA PRO A 31 14.11 -46.00 -9.33
C PRO A 31 13.36 -45.96 -7.99
N GLY A 32 12.57 -44.90 -7.78
CA GLY A 32 11.66 -44.82 -6.63
C GLY A 32 10.61 -45.91 -6.69
N PHE A 33 10.14 -46.37 -5.52
CA PHE A 33 9.09 -47.40 -5.43
C PHE A 33 8.09 -47.05 -4.33
N HIS A 34 6.91 -47.64 -4.41
CA HIS A 34 5.80 -47.36 -3.49
C HIS A 34 5.63 -48.52 -2.52
N VAL A 35 5.51 -48.21 -1.23
CA VAL A 35 5.15 -49.19 -0.19
C VAL A 35 3.97 -48.62 0.60
N GLY A 36 2.75 -49.07 0.29
CA GLY A 36 1.53 -48.57 0.90
C GLY A 36 1.30 -47.08 0.57
N SER A 37 1.08 -46.25 1.60
CA SER A 37 0.89 -44.79 1.46
C SER A 37 2.19 -43.99 1.48
N LEU A 38 3.36 -44.63 1.54
CA LEU A 38 4.67 -43.99 1.57
C LEU A 38 5.35 -44.09 0.20
N THR A 39 5.62 -42.94 -0.39
CA THR A 39 6.37 -42.80 -1.64
C THR A 39 7.84 -42.56 -1.32
N ILE A 40 8.69 -43.56 -1.58
CA ILE A 40 10.15 -43.39 -1.45
C ILE A 40 10.67 -42.83 -2.77
N LYS A 41 11.04 -41.54 -2.76
CA LYS A 41 11.60 -40.83 -3.92
C LYS A 41 13.01 -41.34 -4.25
N ARG A 42 13.40 -41.22 -5.52
CA ARG A 42 14.73 -41.58 -6.03
C ARG A 42 15.83 -40.79 -5.32
N ALA A 43 16.90 -41.46 -4.89
CA ALA A 43 18.04 -40.82 -4.25
C ALA A 43 18.89 -40.08 -5.30
N ASN A 44 18.67 -38.78 -5.48
CA ASN A 44 19.42 -37.97 -6.44
C ASN A 44 20.60 -37.24 -5.78
N ILE A 45 21.65 -37.99 -5.43
CA ILE A 45 22.83 -37.49 -4.68
C ILE A 45 23.80 -36.68 -5.58
N LEU A 46 23.60 -36.69 -6.90
CA LEU A 46 24.43 -36.00 -7.90
C LEU A 46 23.64 -34.93 -8.67
N SER A 47 22.65 -34.31 -8.03
CA SER A 47 21.76 -33.30 -8.65
C SER A 47 22.52 -32.16 -9.33
N ASP A 48 23.71 -31.82 -8.84
CA ASP A 48 24.55 -30.74 -9.37
C ASP A 48 25.27 -31.11 -10.69
N VAL A 49 25.25 -32.39 -11.10
CA VAL A 49 26.00 -32.89 -12.26
C VAL A 49 25.11 -33.55 -13.31
N VAL A 50 24.01 -34.20 -12.91
CA VAL A 50 23.12 -34.91 -13.84
C VAL A 50 21.65 -34.64 -13.50
N THR A 51 20.96 -33.90 -14.37
CA THR A 51 19.51 -33.69 -14.34
C THR A 51 18.83 -34.67 -15.31
N PHE A 52 17.87 -35.48 -14.83
CA PHE A 52 17.14 -36.42 -15.66
C PHE A 52 15.84 -35.79 -16.20
N ARG A 53 15.46 -36.14 -17.44
CA ARG A 53 14.36 -35.52 -18.18
C ARG A 53 12.97 -35.71 -17.53
N GLU A 54 12.80 -36.72 -16.68
CA GLU A 54 11.57 -36.97 -15.92
C GLU A 54 11.44 -36.05 -14.69
N ASP A 55 12.55 -35.57 -14.10
CA ASP A 55 12.54 -34.63 -12.98
C ASP A 55 12.06 -33.23 -13.40
N MET A 56 12.16 -32.91 -14.69
CA MET A 56 11.66 -31.67 -15.29
C MET A 56 10.13 -31.66 -15.47
N GLN A 57 9.47 -32.82 -15.30
CA GLN A 57 8.03 -32.97 -15.47
C GLN A 57 7.24 -32.94 -14.14
N SER A 58 7.90 -33.04 -12.98
CA SER A 58 7.32 -32.58 -11.71
C SER A 58 7.65 -31.09 -11.54
N LEU A 59 6.99 -30.24 -12.32
CA LEU A 59 7.01 -28.80 -12.10
C LEU A 59 6.55 -28.55 -10.67
N LEU A 60 7.45 -28.06 -9.81
CA LEU A 60 7.08 -27.55 -8.50
C LEU A 60 5.96 -26.53 -8.71
N SER A 61 4.79 -26.81 -8.15
CA SER A 61 3.66 -25.88 -8.23
C SER A 61 3.80 -24.84 -7.12
N SER A 62 3.18 -23.67 -7.27
CA SER A 62 3.13 -22.70 -6.17
C SER A 62 2.40 -23.25 -4.94
N GLU A 63 1.54 -24.26 -5.09
CA GLU A 63 0.88 -24.97 -3.98
C GLU A 63 1.89 -25.70 -3.10
N ASP A 64 2.90 -26.36 -3.70
CA ASP A 64 3.94 -27.10 -2.96
C ASP A 64 4.84 -26.21 -2.08
N LEU A 65 4.88 -24.90 -2.36
CA LEU A 65 5.69 -23.92 -1.64
C LEU A 65 4.95 -23.24 -0.49
N LEU A 66 3.62 -23.35 -0.46
CA LEU A 66 2.78 -22.61 0.46
C LEU A 66 2.38 -23.50 1.63
N ASP A 67 2.37 -22.93 2.84
CA ASP A 67 1.70 -23.58 3.97
C ASP A 67 0.18 -23.43 3.80
N THR A 68 -0.44 -24.43 3.15
CA THR A 68 -1.88 -24.48 2.90
C THR A 68 -2.70 -24.85 4.12
N SER A 69 -2.07 -25.19 5.25
CA SER A 69 -2.80 -25.67 6.43
C SER A 69 -3.77 -24.63 6.99
N PHE A 70 -3.47 -23.34 6.80
CA PHE A 70 -4.40 -22.25 7.07
C PHE A 70 -5.63 -22.31 6.20
N VAL A 71 -5.46 -22.52 4.89
CA VAL A 71 -6.54 -22.56 3.91
C VAL A 71 -7.42 -23.78 4.16
N GLU A 72 -6.84 -24.94 4.45
CA GLU A 72 -7.57 -26.16 4.77
C GLU A 72 -8.37 -26.03 6.08
N GLU A 73 -7.79 -25.43 7.12
CA GLU A 73 -8.48 -25.23 8.42
C GLU A 73 -9.57 -24.15 8.31
N VAL A 74 -9.34 -23.09 7.52
CA VAL A 74 -10.32 -22.02 7.25
C VAL A 74 -11.44 -22.53 6.36
N ASP A 75 -11.16 -23.26 5.28
CA ASP A 75 -12.18 -23.86 4.41
C ASP A 75 -12.99 -24.92 5.19
N ALA A 76 -12.38 -25.66 6.12
CA ALA A 76 -13.09 -26.58 7.02
C ALA A 76 -13.95 -25.86 8.08
N ALA A 77 -13.48 -24.75 8.64
CA ALA A 77 -14.23 -23.92 9.58
C ALA A 77 -15.36 -23.13 8.90
N ASN A 78 -15.14 -22.69 7.66
CA ASN A 78 -16.09 -21.93 6.83
C ASN A 78 -17.03 -22.80 6.00
N GLY A 79 -17.05 -24.13 6.20
CA GLY A 79 -18.00 -25.06 5.59
C GLY A 79 -19.48 -24.78 5.86
N ALA A 80 -19.82 -23.66 6.53
CA ALA A 80 -21.16 -23.16 6.78
C ALA A 80 -21.45 -21.73 6.26
N VAL A 81 -20.53 -21.05 5.57
CA VAL A 81 -20.80 -19.77 4.88
C VAL A 81 -20.21 -19.80 3.48
N GLN A 82 -20.85 -20.58 2.61
CA GLN A 82 -20.66 -20.47 1.16
C GLN A 82 -21.54 -19.32 0.65
N GLU A 83 -20.93 -18.16 0.43
CA GLU A 83 -21.18 -17.45 -0.82
C GLU A 83 -19.86 -17.47 -1.58
N GLU A 84 -19.77 -18.37 -2.55
CA GLU A 84 -18.82 -18.19 -3.65
C GLU A 84 -19.04 -16.79 -4.21
N PRO A 85 -17.98 -16.02 -4.54
CA PRO A 85 -18.17 -14.77 -5.23
C PRO A 85 -18.86 -15.10 -6.56
N ALA A 86 -20.10 -14.65 -6.71
CA ALA A 86 -20.69 -14.51 -8.03
C ALA A 86 -19.68 -13.67 -8.82
N ALA A 87 -19.04 -14.29 -9.81
CA ALA A 87 -18.24 -13.59 -10.78
C ALA A 87 -19.09 -12.43 -11.28
N ALA A 88 -18.70 -11.20 -10.93
CA ALA A 88 -19.32 -10.01 -11.48
C ALA A 88 -19.22 -10.14 -12.99
N GLU A 89 -20.37 -10.30 -13.65
CA GLU A 89 -20.43 -10.35 -15.11
C GLU A 89 -19.82 -9.05 -15.63
N ALA A 90 -18.67 -9.19 -16.29
CA ALA A 90 -18.03 -8.09 -17.00
C ALA A 90 -18.97 -7.64 -18.13
N VAL A 91 -19.56 -6.46 -17.97
CA VAL A 91 -20.30 -5.78 -19.04
C VAL A 91 -19.28 -5.29 -20.09
N PRO A 92 -19.50 -5.53 -21.39
CA PRO A 92 -18.57 -5.05 -22.41
C PRO A 92 -18.71 -3.54 -22.57
N VAL A 93 -17.62 -2.81 -22.35
CA VAL A 93 -17.54 -1.37 -22.62
C VAL A 93 -17.39 -1.19 -24.13
N ALA A 94 -18.40 -0.60 -24.76
CA ALA A 94 -18.32 -0.12 -26.13
C ALA A 94 -17.65 1.27 -26.15
N ASP A 95 -16.67 1.42 -27.04
CA ASP A 95 -16.06 2.70 -27.39
C ASP A 95 -17.14 3.74 -27.73
N THR A 96 -17.16 4.84 -26.98
CA THR A 96 -17.50 6.16 -27.54
C THR A 96 -16.86 7.27 -26.70
N VAL A 97 -16.01 8.05 -27.34
CA VAL A 97 -15.56 9.35 -26.84
C VAL A 97 -16.77 10.29 -26.82
N ALA A 98 -17.23 10.63 -25.63
CA ALA A 98 -18.13 11.75 -25.40
C ALA A 98 -17.82 12.36 -24.03
N VAL A 99 -17.44 13.64 -24.02
CA VAL A 99 -17.27 14.44 -22.80
C VAL A 99 -18.63 14.53 -22.12
N GLN A 100 -18.82 13.83 -20.99
CA GLN A 100 -20.01 13.91 -20.17
C GLN A 100 -19.82 14.86 -18.98
N PRO A 101 -20.91 15.48 -18.48
CA PRO A 101 -20.84 16.38 -17.33
C PRO A 101 -20.55 15.55 -16.08
N THR A 102 -19.47 15.88 -15.36
CA THR A 102 -19.12 15.29 -14.07
C THR A 102 -20.28 15.47 -13.08
N ASP A 103 -20.80 14.38 -12.54
CA ASP A 103 -21.66 14.38 -11.35
C ASP A 103 -20.94 15.17 -10.24
N PRO A 104 -21.55 16.22 -9.66
CA PRO A 104 -20.93 17.02 -8.62
C PRO A 104 -20.59 16.23 -7.34
N ASN A 105 -21.12 15.02 -7.17
CA ASN A 105 -20.84 14.17 -6.00
C ASN A 105 -19.65 13.21 -6.18
N LEU A 106 -19.08 13.09 -7.38
CA LEU A 106 -17.89 12.26 -7.60
C LEU A 106 -16.64 13.02 -7.16
N LEU A 107 -15.78 12.35 -6.41
CA LEU A 107 -14.49 12.89 -6.00
C LEU A 107 -13.54 12.98 -7.20
N THR A 108 -12.65 13.95 -7.11
CA THR A 108 -11.66 14.21 -8.15
C THR A 108 -10.62 13.10 -8.21
N VAL A 109 -10.50 12.48 -9.39
CA VAL A 109 -9.45 11.51 -9.70
C VAL A 109 -8.18 12.27 -10.12
N PRO A 110 -7.02 11.98 -9.52
CA PRO A 110 -5.79 12.70 -9.84
C PRO A 110 -5.30 12.41 -11.26
N VAL A 111 -4.80 13.45 -11.93
CA VAL A 111 -4.09 13.35 -13.21
C VAL A 111 -2.62 13.72 -12.97
N ILE A 112 -1.72 12.76 -13.16
CA ILE A 112 -0.28 12.95 -12.98
C ILE A 112 0.43 12.76 -14.33
N ALA A 113 0.95 13.86 -14.88
CA ALA A 113 1.64 13.86 -16.18
C ALA A 113 3.08 13.35 -16.13
N ASP A 114 3.72 13.35 -14.96
CA ASP A 114 5.10 12.90 -14.78
C ASP A 114 5.20 11.38 -14.90
N THR A 115 5.66 10.90 -16.07
CA THR A 115 5.82 9.48 -16.37
C THR A 115 6.94 8.80 -15.57
N THR A 116 7.76 9.55 -14.83
CA THR A 116 8.80 9.01 -13.94
C THR A 116 8.25 8.59 -12.58
N ILE A 117 7.01 8.95 -12.26
CA ILE A 117 6.32 8.54 -11.04
C ILE A 117 5.57 7.23 -11.32
N VAL A 118 5.84 6.20 -10.52
CA VAL A 118 5.05 4.97 -10.56
C VAL A 118 3.75 5.21 -9.81
N GLN A 119 2.66 5.22 -10.56
CA GLN A 119 1.31 5.47 -10.06
C GLN A 119 0.67 4.19 -9.52
N ILE A 120 -0.34 4.34 -8.66
CA ILE A 120 -1.24 3.22 -8.33
C ILE A 120 -2.23 3.10 -9.48
N GLU A 121 -2.33 1.91 -10.05
CA GLU A 121 -3.38 1.57 -11.01
C GLU A 121 -4.67 1.28 -10.23
N ASP A 122 -5.73 2.07 -10.44
CA ASP A 122 -7.03 1.84 -9.82
C ASP A 122 -7.86 0.91 -10.71
N PHE A 123 -8.22 -0.27 -10.19
CA PHE A 123 -9.12 -1.19 -10.89
C PHE A 123 -10.54 -1.15 -10.32
N SER A 124 -10.85 -0.26 -9.38
CA SER A 124 -12.21 -0.13 -8.85
C SER A 124 -13.17 0.29 -9.96
N PRO A 125 -14.39 -0.30 -10.04
CA PRO A 125 -15.32 -0.03 -11.14
C PRO A 125 -15.75 1.44 -11.28
N ASP A 126 -15.68 2.21 -10.18
CA ASP A 126 -16.07 3.62 -10.12
C ASP A 126 -14.87 4.58 -10.16
N GLU A 127 -13.63 4.07 -10.10
CA GLU A 127 -12.39 4.86 -9.92
C GLU A 127 -12.42 5.79 -8.69
N GLN A 128 -13.36 5.58 -7.75
CA GLN A 128 -13.55 6.45 -6.60
C GLN A 128 -12.83 5.93 -5.35
N MET A 129 -12.43 4.66 -5.33
CA MET A 129 -11.81 4.07 -4.14
C MET A 129 -10.55 4.82 -3.71
N LEU A 130 -9.60 5.06 -4.63
CA LEU A 130 -8.41 5.83 -4.31
C LEU A 130 -8.69 7.34 -4.24
N ALA A 131 -9.67 7.85 -4.98
CA ALA A 131 -10.08 9.25 -4.91
C ALA A 131 -10.54 9.64 -3.50
N ARG A 132 -11.28 8.78 -2.80
CA ARG A 132 -11.65 8.94 -1.37
C ARG A 132 -10.43 9.13 -0.48
N PHE A 133 -9.41 8.29 -0.66
CA PHE A 133 -8.17 8.40 0.11
C PHE A 133 -7.39 9.69 -0.20
N TYR A 134 -7.26 10.07 -1.47
CA TYR A 134 -6.56 11.31 -1.83
C TYR A 134 -7.29 12.55 -1.32
N HIS A 135 -8.62 12.56 -1.35
CA HIS A 135 -9.43 13.61 -0.75
C HIS A 135 -9.22 13.71 0.77
N ALA A 136 -9.24 12.58 1.47
CA ALA A 136 -8.98 12.54 2.91
C ALA A 136 -7.59 13.13 3.25
N LEU A 137 -6.54 12.74 2.53
CA LEU A 137 -5.19 13.33 2.67
C LEU A 137 -5.16 14.83 2.33
N ALA A 138 -5.95 15.26 1.34
CA ALA A 138 -5.96 16.64 0.90
C ALA A 138 -6.65 17.58 1.91
N TYR A 139 -7.71 17.13 2.57
CA TYR A 139 -8.66 18.01 3.26
C TYR A 139 -9.03 17.59 4.69
N GLU A 140 -8.87 16.33 5.09
CA GLU A 140 -9.42 15.83 6.35
C GLU A 140 -8.38 15.68 7.47
N THR A 141 -7.07 15.72 7.13
CA THR A 141 -5.96 15.55 8.09
C THR A 141 -5.91 16.62 9.17
N GLY A 142 -6.58 17.76 8.99
CA GLY A 142 -6.72 18.80 10.04
C GLY A 142 -7.88 18.56 11.02
N SER A 143 -8.72 17.56 10.78
CA SER A 143 -9.98 17.32 11.52
C SER A 143 -10.08 15.93 12.13
N ARG A 144 -9.37 14.95 11.58
CA ARG A 144 -9.29 13.58 12.07
C ARG A 144 -7.97 12.94 11.65
N PRO A 145 -7.60 11.78 12.21
CA PRO A 145 -6.50 10.98 11.69
C PRO A 145 -6.90 10.37 10.34
N VAL A 146 -5.97 10.41 9.37
CA VAL A 146 -6.03 9.65 8.13
C VAL A 146 -5.07 8.46 8.28
N ARG A 147 -5.61 7.24 8.32
CA ARG A 147 -4.89 6.04 8.75
C ARG A 147 -4.57 5.10 7.59
N ILE A 148 -3.34 4.60 7.58
CA ILE A 148 -2.84 3.62 6.62
C ILE A 148 -2.40 2.37 7.38
N ALA A 149 -3.01 1.22 7.10
CA ALA A 149 -2.51 -0.08 7.54
C ALA A 149 -1.60 -0.68 6.48
N VAL A 150 -0.40 -1.10 6.85
CA VAL A 150 0.52 -1.82 5.95
C VAL A 150 0.70 -3.23 6.50
N LEU A 151 0.10 -4.20 5.82
CA LEU A 151 0.14 -5.61 6.14
C LEU A 151 1.16 -6.27 5.23
N GLY A 152 2.17 -6.91 5.80
CA GLY A 152 3.22 -7.48 4.98
C GLY A 152 4.08 -8.50 5.69
N ASP A 153 5.16 -8.87 5.01
CA ASP A 153 6.11 -9.88 5.45
C ASP A 153 7.42 -9.26 5.98
N SER A 154 8.55 -9.91 5.71
CA SER A 154 9.87 -9.42 6.10
C SER A 154 10.27 -8.11 5.43
N PHE A 155 9.65 -7.71 4.31
CA PHE A 155 9.96 -6.44 3.64
C PHE A 155 9.59 -5.20 4.44
N ILE A 156 8.61 -5.30 5.34
CA ILE A 156 8.20 -4.23 6.25
C ILE A 156 8.58 -4.51 7.71
N GLU A 157 9.26 -5.64 8.00
CA GLU A 157 9.66 -6.03 9.36
C GLU A 157 10.41 -4.89 10.06
N ALA A 158 10.13 -4.69 11.34
CA ALA A 158 10.79 -3.66 12.15
C ALA A 158 10.70 -2.22 11.59
N ASP A 159 9.68 -1.93 10.79
CA ASP A 159 9.47 -0.65 10.10
C ASP A 159 10.49 -0.33 8.97
N ILE A 160 11.05 -1.33 8.27
CA ILE A 160 12.02 -1.09 7.18
C ILE A 160 11.51 -0.10 6.11
N ILE A 161 10.26 -0.26 5.65
CA ILE A 161 9.60 0.68 4.70
C ILE A 161 8.74 1.70 5.46
N THR A 162 7.95 1.22 6.42
CA THR A 162 6.91 2.01 7.08
C THR A 162 7.47 3.14 7.97
N ALA A 163 8.72 3.07 8.44
CA ALA A 163 9.34 4.17 9.18
C ALA A 163 9.42 5.45 8.34
N ASP A 164 10.00 5.35 7.13
CA ASP A 164 10.17 6.49 6.23
C ASP A 164 8.86 6.90 5.58
N LEU A 165 7.96 5.94 5.29
CA LEU A 165 6.60 6.25 4.83
C LEU A 165 5.85 7.10 5.87
N ARG A 166 5.87 6.68 7.13
CA ARG A 166 5.26 7.40 8.25
C ARG A 166 5.86 8.79 8.44
N GLU A 167 7.19 8.87 8.53
CA GLU A 167 7.91 10.14 8.73
C GLU A 167 7.56 11.15 7.64
N GLN A 168 7.63 10.76 6.37
CA GLN A 168 7.42 11.69 5.26
C GLN A 168 5.95 12.13 5.16
N LEU A 169 4.99 11.23 5.39
CA LEU A 169 3.57 11.61 5.39
C LEU A 169 3.21 12.50 6.58
N GLN A 170 3.74 12.22 7.78
CA GLN A 170 3.54 13.08 8.96
C GLN A 170 4.18 14.46 8.79
N VAL A 171 5.33 14.54 8.10
CA VAL A 171 5.95 15.82 7.72
C VAL A 171 5.10 16.59 6.71
N ALA A 172 4.53 15.90 5.71
CA ALA A 172 3.76 16.53 4.64
C ALA A 172 2.34 16.95 5.06
N TYR A 173 1.69 16.15 5.91
CA TYR A 173 0.25 16.24 6.18
C TYR A 173 -0.11 16.43 7.67
N GLY A 174 0.89 16.51 8.55
CA GLY A 174 0.70 16.58 10.00
C GLY A 174 0.53 15.22 10.66
N GLY A 175 0.43 15.23 11.98
CA GLY A 175 0.39 14.01 12.81
C GLY A 175 1.74 13.65 13.41
N ARG A 176 1.69 12.92 14.52
CA ARG A 176 2.83 12.39 15.27
C ARG A 176 2.48 11.02 15.82
N GLY A 177 3.48 10.33 16.36
CA GLY A 177 3.37 9.02 16.97
C GLY A 177 3.79 7.90 16.03
N VAL A 178 4.11 6.75 16.64
CA VAL A 178 4.64 5.57 15.94
C VAL A 178 3.53 4.67 15.35
N GLY A 179 2.26 5.00 15.61
CA GLY A 179 1.12 4.18 15.22
C GLY A 179 0.97 2.94 16.11
N PHE A 180 0.53 1.83 15.52
CA PHE A 180 0.32 0.57 16.24
C PHE A 180 1.64 -0.07 16.75
N VAL A 181 1.64 -0.48 18.03
CA VAL A 181 2.67 -1.30 18.67
C VAL A 181 1.98 -2.40 19.49
N PRO A 182 2.35 -3.68 19.34
CA PRO A 182 1.71 -4.76 20.12
C PRO A 182 2.02 -4.64 21.63
N PHE A 183 1.20 -5.28 22.47
CA PHE A 183 1.44 -5.35 23.93
C PHE A 183 2.79 -5.99 24.23
N SER A 184 3.06 -7.14 23.62
CA SER A 184 4.34 -7.83 23.64
C SER A 184 4.68 -8.31 22.23
N THR A 185 5.97 -8.40 21.95
CA THR A 185 6.47 -9.00 20.72
C THR A 185 7.94 -9.40 20.86
N PRO A 186 8.37 -10.52 20.25
CA PRO A 186 9.79 -10.85 20.15
C PRO A 186 10.59 -9.83 19.31
N LEU A 187 9.91 -8.99 18.52
CA LEU A 187 10.54 -7.99 17.66
C LEU A 187 10.87 -6.67 18.37
N SER A 188 10.56 -6.54 19.67
CA SER A 188 10.68 -5.27 20.41
C SER A 188 12.11 -4.72 20.42
N LYS A 189 13.12 -5.61 20.36
CA LYS A 189 14.54 -5.23 20.32
C LYS A 189 15.03 -4.78 18.93
N TYR A 190 14.27 -5.06 17.87
CA TYR A 190 14.69 -4.81 16.48
C TYR A 190 13.96 -3.62 15.85
N ARG A 191 12.76 -3.28 16.34
CA ARG A 191 11.98 -2.14 15.87
C ARG A 191 12.56 -0.83 16.43
N GLY A 192 13.37 -0.14 15.64
CA GLY A 192 14.08 1.08 16.05
C GLY A 192 13.20 2.33 16.20
N THR A 193 11.91 2.27 15.86
CA THR A 193 10.97 3.40 15.88
C THR A 193 10.26 3.59 17.23
N VAL A 194 10.48 2.70 18.20
CA VAL A 194 9.94 2.82 19.55
C VAL A 194 10.81 2.04 20.52
N SER A 195 11.06 2.58 21.71
CA SER A 195 11.61 1.79 22.79
C SER A 195 10.48 0.98 23.43
N HIS A 196 10.54 -0.34 23.35
CA HIS A 196 9.49 -1.24 23.81
C HIS A 196 10.04 -2.29 24.77
N THR A 197 9.67 -2.20 26.04
CA THR A 197 10.01 -3.17 27.08
C THR A 197 8.74 -3.78 27.64
N HIS A 198 8.77 -5.08 27.92
CA HIS A 198 7.61 -5.82 28.38
C HIS A 198 8.05 -7.08 29.13
N GLU A 199 7.21 -7.58 30.01
CA GLU A 199 7.45 -8.80 30.80
C GLU A 199 6.12 -9.43 31.22
N GLY A 200 6.12 -10.76 31.42
CA GLY A 200 4.94 -11.48 31.89
C GLY A 200 3.91 -11.80 30.80
N TRP A 201 4.26 -11.71 29.51
CA TRP A 201 3.36 -12.01 28.40
C TRP A 201 3.67 -13.35 27.74
N THR A 202 2.62 -14.08 27.35
CA THR A 202 2.70 -15.21 26.43
C THR A 202 2.17 -14.76 25.06
N ASP A 203 3.06 -14.71 24.08
CA ASP A 203 2.72 -14.29 22.71
C ASP A 203 2.33 -15.48 21.84
N TYR A 204 1.22 -15.35 21.14
CA TYR A 204 0.80 -16.26 20.08
C TYR A 204 0.89 -15.57 18.73
N ASN A 205 1.42 -16.29 17.74
CA ASN A 205 1.59 -15.80 16.37
C ASN A 205 0.85 -16.71 15.41
N LEU A 206 0.14 -16.08 14.47
CA LEU A 206 -0.69 -16.76 13.49
C LEU A 206 0.11 -17.73 12.62
N ILE A 207 1.38 -17.46 12.29
CA ILE A 207 2.23 -18.40 11.52
C ILE A 207 2.42 -19.73 12.25
N LYS A 208 2.30 -19.75 13.58
CA LYS A 208 2.39 -20.96 14.40
C LYS A 208 1.01 -21.43 14.89
N ARG A 209 -0.06 -21.14 14.15
CA ARG A 209 -1.47 -21.43 14.52
C ARG A 209 -1.71 -22.84 15.03
N LYS A 210 -1.06 -23.87 14.47
CA LYS A 210 -1.17 -25.26 14.95
C LYS A 210 -0.78 -25.44 16.42
N SER A 211 0.13 -24.61 16.92
CA SER A 211 0.58 -24.60 18.32
C SER A 211 -0.23 -23.67 19.22
N VAL A 212 -1.15 -22.88 18.65
CA VAL A 212 -1.99 -21.95 19.41
C VAL A 212 -3.13 -22.74 20.08
N PRO A 213 -3.36 -22.54 21.40
CA PRO A 213 -4.49 -23.14 22.09
C PRO A 213 -5.82 -22.79 21.44
N GLU A 214 -6.77 -23.75 21.45
CA GLU A 214 -8.05 -23.64 20.76
C GLU A 214 -8.83 -22.37 21.15
N ALA A 215 -8.79 -21.99 22.43
CA ALA A 215 -9.45 -20.79 22.94
C ALA A 215 -8.98 -19.48 22.28
N TYR A 216 -7.78 -19.45 21.68
CA TYR A 216 -7.18 -18.26 21.07
C TYR A 216 -7.11 -18.30 19.54
N LYS A 217 -7.34 -19.46 18.92
CA LYS A 217 -7.22 -19.61 17.44
C LYS A 217 -8.15 -18.67 16.67
N ASN A 218 -9.35 -18.43 17.17
CA ASN A 218 -10.34 -17.55 16.52
C ASN A 218 -10.40 -16.16 17.16
N ARG A 219 -9.25 -15.67 17.63
CA ARG A 219 -9.14 -14.37 18.30
C ARG A 219 -8.07 -13.47 17.68
N PHE A 220 -7.50 -13.82 16.53
CA PHE A 220 -6.45 -13.02 15.90
C PHE A 220 -7.01 -11.81 15.13
N PHE A 221 -6.43 -10.64 15.39
CA PHE A 221 -6.52 -9.46 14.53
C PHE A 221 -5.52 -9.55 13.35
N VAL A 222 -5.67 -8.72 12.30
CA VAL A 222 -4.74 -8.67 11.15
C VAL A 222 -3.28 -8.35 11.49
N SER A 223 -2.98 -7.91 12.72
CA SER A 223 -1.60 -7.86 13.21
C SER A 223 -0.90 -9.22 13.23
N GLY A 224 -1.67 -10.32 13.17
CA GLY A 224 -1.16 -11.69 13.19
C GLY A 224 -0.60 -12.14 14.53
N MET A 225 -0.79 -11.34 15.59
CA MET A 225 -0.32 -11.63 16.94
C MET A 225 -1.37 -11.23 17.99
N LEU A 226 -1.40 -12.00 19.08
CA LEU A 226 -2.10 -11.65 20.31
C LEU A 226 -1.23 -12.04 21.52
N SER A 227 -1.37 -11.31 22.61
CA SER A 227 -0.56 -11.50 23.83
C SER A 227 -1.47 -11.76 25.02
N VAL A 228 -1.19 -12.81 25.78
CA VAL A 228 -1.93 -13.17 27.00
C VAL A 228 -1.05 -12.87 28.22
N PRO A 229 -1.47 -11.99 29.15
CA PRO A 229 -0.67 -11.62 30.31
C PRO A 229 -0.81 -12.61 31.46
N ALA A 230 0.26 -12.79 32.22
CA ALA A 230 0.23 -13.29 33.59
C ALA A 230 -0.12 -12.15 34.57
N ASP A 231 -0.51 -12.48 35.80
CA ASP A 231 -0.74 -11.48 36.84
C ASP A 231 0.55 -10.71 37.14
N GLY A 232 0.48 -9.37 37.13
CA GLY A 232 1.65 -8.49 37.24
C GLY A 232 2.44 -8.28 35.94
N ALA A 233 1.94 -8.73 34.79
CA ALA A 233 2.55 -8.41 33.50
C ALA A 233 2.56 -6.90 33.24
N TYR A 234 3.55 -6.42 32.49
CA TYR A 234 3.60 -5.01 32.09
C TYR A 234 4.12 -4.84 30.67
N THR A 235 3.79 -3.70 30.07
CA THR A 235 4.40 -3.21 28.83
C THR A 235 4.69 -1.72 28.96
N GLN A 236 5.79 -1.27 28.37
CA GLN A 236 6.21 0.12 28.36
C GLN A 236 6.73 0.51 26.98
N TYR A 237 6.26 1.66 26.53
CA TYR A 237 6.63 2.32 25.30
C TYR A 237 7.28 3.66 25.62
N LYS A 238 8.37 4.00 24.92
CA LYS A 238 8.94 5.35 24.92
C LYS A 238 9.24 5.78 23.50
N GLY A 239 8.89 7.02 23.18
CA GLY A 239 9.28 7.64 21.93
C GLY A 239 10.80 7.76 21.79
N VAL A 240 11.26 7.82 20.54
CA VAL A 240 12.69 7.83 20.19
C VAL A 240 12.95 8.82 19.06
N GLN A 241 14.22 9.18 18.86
CA GLN A 241 14.64 10.14 17.83
C GLN A 241 15.16 9.47 16.54
N PHE A 242 14.82 8.19 16.32
CA PHE A 242 15.25 7.45 15.13
C PHE A 242 14.67 8.04 13.84
N ARG A 243 13.45 8.57 13.91
CA ARG A 243 12.74 9.31 12.86
C ARG A 243 12.09 10.53 13.48
N LYS A 244 11.77 11.53 12.65
CA LYS A 244 11.00 12.71 13.08
C LYS A 244 9.57 12.31 13.38
N ARG A 245 8.93 13.06 14.28
CA ARG A 245 7.50 13.01 14.61
C ARG A 245 7.05 11.75 15.36
N ILE A 246 7.96 10.89 15.80
CA ILE A 246 7.64 9.68 16.57
C ILE A 246 8.11 9.76 18.04
N GLU A 247 8.64 10.90 18.45
CA GLU A 247 9.10 11.13 19.82
C GLU A 247 7.94 11.16 20.82
N GLN A 248 6.76 11.59 20.37
CA GLN A 248 5.57 11.79 21.19
C GLN A 248 4.28 11.63 20.37
N SER A 249 3.15 11.45 21.03
CA SER A 249 1.80 11.55 20.47
C SER A 249 0.85 12.21 21.46
N ASN A 250 -0.30 12.75 21.03
CA ASN A 250 -1.28 13.29 21.98
C ASN A 250 -2.33 12.26 22.46
N THR A 251 -2.43 11.11 21.77
CA THR A 251 -3.38 10.04 22.08
C THR A 251 -2.66 8.70 22.15
N ALA A 252 -3.11 7.83 23.06
CA ALA A 252 -2.78 6.41 23.05
C ALA A 252 -4.04 5.57 23.27
N THR A 253 -4.38 4.70 22.32
CA THR A 253 -5.56 3.82 22.40
C THR A 253 -5.13 2.37 22.50
N LEU A 254 -5.47 1.71 23.60
CA LEU A 254 -5.21 0.31 23.87
C LEU A 254 -6.34 -0.53 23.28
N PHE A 255 -6.02 -1.67 22.65
CA PHE A 255 -7.00 -2.60 22.08
C PHE A 255 -6.82 -4.00 22.67
N PHE A 256 -7.92 -4.56 23.19
CA PHE A 256 -7.92 -5.83 23.90
C PHE A 256 -9.28 -6.53 23.83
N ARG A 257 -9.35 -7.76 24.34
CA ARG A 257 -10.58 -8.43 24.80
C ARG A 257 -10.40 -8.76 26.27
N ASN A 258 -11.46 -8.61 27.06
CA ASN A 258 -11.39 -8.86 28.49
C ASN A 258 -12.65 -9.60 28.96
N GLY A 259 -12.52 -10.87 29.34
CA GLY A 259 -13.64 -11.66 29.88
C GLY A 259 -13.82 -11.60 31.41
N GLY A 260 -12.86 -11.04 32.15
CA GLY A 260 -12.85 -10.99 33.63
C GLY A 260 -12.83 -9.58 34.23
N ASP A 261 -12.52 -9.48 35.53
CA ASP A 261 -12.37 -8.21 36.28
C ASP A 261 -10.90 -7.71 36.25
N THR A 262 -10.33 -7.61 35.05
CA THR A 262 -8.94 -7.16 34.87
C THR A 262 -8.79 -5.69 35.29
N GLU A 263 -7.73 -5.37 36.02
CA GLU A 263 -7.32 -4.02 36.34
C GLU A 263 -6.08 -3.62 35.52
N LEU A 264 -6.19 -2.51 34.78
CA LEU A 264 -5.05 -1.88 34.11
C LEU A 264 -4.60 -0.65 34.90
N THR A 265 -3.32 -0.58 35.24
CA THR A 265 -2.70 0.63 35.77
C THR A 265 -1.86 1.29 34.68
N VAL A 266 -2.23 2.52 34.30
CA VAL A 266 -1.58 3.26 33.21
C VAL A 266 -0.80 4.44 33.76
N THR A 267 0.47 4.53 33.37
CA THR A 267 1.40 5.61 33.72
C THR A 267 1.84 6.32 32.44
N VAL A 268 1.58 7.63 32.34
CA VAL A 268 2.01 8.48 31.22
C VAL A 268 3.13 9.40 31.69
N ASN A 269 4.24 9.51 30.95
CA ASN A 269 5.35 10.41 31.25
C ASN A 269 5.91 10.28 32.68
N ASP A 270 5.88 9.08 33.25
CA ASP A 270 6.27 8.80 34.65
C ASP A 270 5.45 9.61 35.70
N ALA A 271 4.29 10.16 35.30
CA ALA A 271 3.35 10.85 36.18
C ALA A 271 2.56 9.85 37.06
N PRO A 272 1.82 10.30 38.09
CA PRO A 272 1.02 9.41 38.92
C PRO A 272 0.08 8.51 38.10
N ALA A 273 0.16 7.20 38.36
CA ALA A 273 -0.58 6.20 37.61
C ALA A 273 -2.10 6.31 37.82
N ARG A 274 -2.86 5.88 36.81
CA ARG A 274 -4.32 5.79 36.85
C ARG A 274 -4.75 4.34 36.69
N SER A 275 -5.57 3.84 37.60
CA SER A 275 -6.17 2.50 37.53
C SER A 275 -7.49 2.53 36.77
N TYR A 276 -7.71 1.51 35.94
CA TYR A 276 -8.93 1.25 35.19
C TYR A 276 -9.36 -0.18 35.44
N ARG A 277 -10.56 -0.37 35.98
CA ARG A 277 -11.20 -1.69 36.01
C ARG A 277 -12.00 -1.89 34.73
N LEU A 278 -11.71 -2.96 34.03
CA LEU A 278 -12.28 -3.25 32.73
C LEU A 278 -13.56 -4.07 32.89
N PRO A 279 -14.66 -3.71 32.19
CA PRO A 279 -15.83 -4.57 32.15
C PRO A 279 -15.52 -5.85 31.37
N ALA A 280 -16.12 -6.95 31.82
CA ALA A 280 -16.08 -8.24 31.13
C ALA A 280 -16.99 -8.21 29.88
N GLU A 281 -16.41 -8.39 28.70
CA GLU A 281 -17.12 -8.47 27.42
C GLU A 281 -16.46 -9.48 26.46
N GLU A 282 -17.26 -10.12 25.60
CA GLU A 282 -16.73 -11.08 24.60
C GLU A 282 -16.14 -10.40 23.35
N ARG A 283 -16.51 -9.15 23.10
CA ARG A 283 -16.09 -8.37 21.93
C ARG A 283 -14.79 -7.64 22.19
N VAL A 284 -14.16 -7.17 21.10
CA VAL A 284 -13.04 -6.23 21.18
C VAL A 284 -13.47 -4.98 21.93
N GLN A 285 -12.60 -4.51 22.80
CA GLN A 285 -12.73 -3.30 23.60
C GLN A 285 -11.52 -2.39 23.34
N CYS A 286 -11.68 -1.10 23.61
CA CYS A 286 -10.58 -0.16 23.62
C CYS A 286 -10.60 0.75 24.86
N LEU A 287 -9.42 1.22 25.25
CA LEU A 287 -9.24 2.25 26.26
C LEU A 287 -8.38 3.37 25.67
N SER A 288 -8.98 4.55 25.47
CA SER A 288 -8.27 5.74 25.00
C SER A 288 -7.74 6.54 26.19
N VAL A 289 -6.44 6.79 26.17
CA VAL A 289 -5.72 7.61 27.12
C VAL A 289 -5.46 8.94 26.44
N GLU A 290 -6.30 9.92 26.79
CA GLU A 290 -6.16 11.30 26.35
C GLU A 290 -5.55 12.13 27.49
N THR A 291 -4.47 12.83 27.20
CA THR A 291 -3.78 13.68 28.16
C THR A 291 -3.65 15.09 27.62
N VAL A 292 -3.64 16.07 28.54
CA VAL A 292 -3.41 17.48 28.18
C VAL A 292 -1.98 17.68 27.68
N GLU A 293 -1.05 16.88 28.21
CA GLU A 293 0.35 16.85 27.79
C GLU A 293 0.57 15.76 26.74
N ASP A 294 1.54 15.97 25.85
CA ASP A 294 1.95 14.96 24.88
C ASP A 294 2.55 13.73 25.58
N ILE A 295 2.19 12.54 25.11
CA ILE A 295 2.64 11.23 25.59
C ILE A 295 4.01 10.92 24.98
N ALA A 296 5.07 11.03 25.78
CA ALA A 296 6.44 10.62 25.42
C ALA A 296 6.77 9.21 25.93
N SER A 297 6.15 8.80 27.03
CA SER A 297 6.21 7.44 27.56
C SER A 297 4.84 6.97 28.05
N LEU A 298 4.58 5.69 27.85
CA LEU A 298 3.37 5.01 28.31
C LEU A 298 3.76 3.67 28.92
N ARG A 299 3.39 3.42 30.16
CA ARG A 299 3.50 2.12 30.81
C ARG A 299 2.12 1.62 31.20
N ILE A 300 1.87 0.34 30.97
CA ILE A 300 0.63 -0.35 31.31
C ILE A 300 1.02 -1.58 32.15
N ASP A 301 0.54 -1.62 33.38
CA ASP A 301 0.65 -2.76 34.28
C ASP A 301 -0.71 -3.46 34.34
N VAL A 302 -0.72 -4.79 34.34
CA VAL A 302 -1.92 -5.63 34.29
C VAL A 302 -2.02 -6.46 35.56
N ALA A 303 -3.17 -6.37 36.24
CA ALA A 303 -3.50 -7.17 37.41
C ALA A 303 -4.80 -7.93 37.20
N HIS A 304 -4.90 -9.13 37.76
CA HIS A 304 -6.08 -10.00 37.66
C HIS A 304 -6.55 -10.29 36.21
N PRO A 305 -5.65 -10.70 35.28
CA PRO A 305 -5.92 -10.79 33.83
C PRO A 305 -6.78 -11.99 33.39
N GLU A 306 -7.81 -12.35 34.15
CA GLU A 306 -8.68 -13.47 33.80
C GLU A 306 -9.34 -13.22 32.42
N GLU A 307 -9.06 -14.11 31.47
CA GLU A 307 -9.55 -14.03 30.08
C GLU A 307 -9.17 -12.73 29.34
N PHE A 308 -8.03 -12.12 29.69
CA PHE A 308 -7.50 -10.97 28.97
C PHE A 308 -6.69 -11.39 27.74
N ILE A 309 -6.98 -10.76 26.59
CA ILE A 309 -6.21 -10.87 25.35
C ILE A 309 -5.82 -9.46 24.90
N GLY A 310 -4.53 -9.16 24.86
CA GLY A 310 -4.00 -7.90 24.36
C GLY A 310 -3.64 -7.96 22.87
N TYR A 311 -4.06 -6.96 22.09
CA TYR A 311 -3.65 -6.79 20.70
C TYR A 311 -2.50 -5.80 20.56
N GLY A 312 -2.67 -4.59 21.08
CA GLY A 312 -1.65 -3.55 21.06
C GLY A 312 -2.18 -2.18 21.44
N VAL A 313 -1.33 -1.18 21.23
CA VAL A 313 -1.58 0.24 21.47
C VAL A 313 -1.32 1.02 20.20
N VAL A 314 -2.24 1.90 19.83
CA VAL A 314 -2.00 2.91 18.80
C VAL A 314 -1.59 4.21 19.47
N MET A 315 -0.36 4.65 19.22
CA MET A 315 0.15 5.95 19.67
C MET A 315 0.21 6.89 18.47
N GLU A 316 -0.74 7.82 18.40
CA GLU A 316 -0.90 8.77 17.30
C GLU A 316 -1.48 10.11 17.79
N ASP A 317 -1.39 11.16 16.98
CA ASP A 317 -2.14 12.39 17.23
C ASP A 317 -3.61 12.24 16.80
N SER A 318 -4.50 12.97 17.47
CA SER A 318 -5.94 13.06 17.16
C SER A 318 -6.26 13.64 15.78
N VAL A 319 -5.26 14.20 15.08
CA VAL A 319 -5.33 14.70 13.71
C VAL A 319 -4.01 14.41 12.99
N GLY A 320 -4.03 14.41 11.66
CA GLY A 320 -2.86 14.19 10.81
C GLY A 320 -2.85 12.80 10.19
N VAL A 321 -1.66 12.28 9.85
CA VAL A 321 -1.49 10.96 9.26
C VAL A 321 -0.91 9.97 10.27
N SER A 322 -1.44 8.74 10.25
CA SER A 322 -0.92 7.62 11.02
C SER A 322 -0.68 6.41 10.11
N VAL A 323 0.47 5.76 10.27
CA VAL A 323 0.88 4.60 9.46
C VAL A 323 1.21 3.43 10.37
N HIS A 324 0.42 2.37 10.26
CA HIS A 324 0.51 1.18 11.11
C HIS A 324 1.21 0.05 10.37
N ASN A 325 2.16 -0.59 11.05
CA ASN A 325 2.91 -1.71 10.50
C ASN A 325 2.45 -3.03 11.12
N TYR A 326 1.94 -3.91 10.27
CA TYR A 326 1.50 -5.26 10.60
C TYR A 326 2.37 -6.29 9.88
N SER A 327 3.65 -6.33 10.27
CA SER A 327 4.63 -7.26 9.72
C SER A 327 4.51 -8.65 10.37
N VAL A 328 4.33 -9.68 9.57
CA VAL A 328 4.39 -11.08 10.01
C VAL A 328 5.46 -11.80 9.20
N ARG A 329 6.59 -12.09 9.84
CA ARG A 329 7.75 -12.72 9.16
C ARG A 329 7.38 -14.07 8.55
N SER A 330 7.95 -14.35 7.37
CA SER A 330 7.76 -15.61 6.64
C SER A 330 6.31 -15.88 6.23
N ASN A 331 5.46 -14.86 6.24
CA ASN A 331 4.10 -14.95 5.76
C ASN A 331 4.05 -14.74 4.24
N SER A 332 3.37 -15.63 3.52
CA SER A 332 3.04 -15.44 2.10
C SER A 332 1.79 -14.57 1.89
N GLY A 333 1.09 -14.21 2.98
CA GLY A 333 -0.20 -13.52 2.98
C GLY A 333 -1.34 -14.47 3.34
N LEU A 334 -1.19 -15.78 3.07
CA LEU A 334 -2.22 -16.80 3.33
C LEU A 334 -2.65 -16.86 4.81
N ALA A 335 -1.74 -16.56 5.73
CA ALA A 335 -2.06 -16.58 7.15
C ALA A 335 -3.19 -15.59 7.51
N LEU A 336 -3.39 -14.51 6.75
CA LEU A 336 -4.46 -13.52 7.00
C LEU A 336 -5.86 -14.15 6.99
N LEU A 337 -6.08 -15.21 6.21
CA LEU A 337 -7.35 -15.95 6.18
C LEU A 337 -7.64 -16.65 7.52
N GLY A 338 -6.61 -16.92 8.33
CA GLY A 338 -6.75 -17.45 9.69
C GLY A 338 -7.01 -16.39 10.76
N THR A 339 -7.07 -15.11 10.41
CA THR A 339 -7.54 -14.08 11.36
C THR A 339 -9.06 -14.20 11.56
N ASP A 340 -9.57 -13.62 12.63
CA ASP A 340 -11.00 -13.67 12.94
C ASP A 340 -11.74 -12.48 12.33
N TYR A 341 -12.74 -12.77 11.47
CA TYR A 341 -13.51 -11.75 10.76
C TYR A 341 -14.17 -10.77 11.72
N GLU A 342 -14.84 -11.27 12.76
CA GLU A 342 -15.54 -10.45 13.75
C GLU A 342 -14.58 -9.58 14.56
N THR A 343 -13.43 -10.12 14.95
CA THR A 343 -12.36 -9.35 15.59
C THR A 343 -11.89 -8.21 14.68
N ASN A 344 -11.68 -8.47 13.40
CA ASN A 344 -11.26 -7.43 12.45
C ASN A 344 -12.34 -6.36 12.22
N ARG A 345 -13.62 -6.75 12.11
CA ARG A 345 -14.76 -5.83 12.00
C ARG A 345 -14.87 -4.93 13.23
N GLN A 346 -14.83 -5.52 14.42
CA GLN A 346 -14.91 -4.77 15.68
C GLN A 346 -13.68 -3.85 15.85
N MET A 347 -12.48 -4.29 15.44
CA MET A 347 -11.31 -3.41 15.41
C MET A 347 -11.50 -2.25 14.43
N ASN A 348 -12.07 -2.49 13.25
CA ASN A 348 -12.36 -1.43 12.27
C ASN A 348 -13.36 -0.38 12.80
N ASP A 349 -14.32 -0.78 13.65
CA ASP A 349 -15.28 0.16 14.26
C ASP A 349 -14.59 1.19 15.18
N TYR A 350 -13.49 0.80 15.83
CA TYR A 350 -12.69 1.69 16.68
C TYR A 350 -11.50 2.33 15.96
N LEU A 351 -10.98 1.66 14.93
CA LEU A 351 -9.77 2.03 14.22
C LEU A 351 -9.99 1.94 12.70
N PRO A 352 -10.85 2.81 12.14
CA PRO A 352 -11.11 2.81 10.72
C PRO A 352 -9.85 3.21 9.95
N TYR A 353 -9.59 2.49 8.87
CA TYR A 353 -8.49 2.77 7.95
C TYR A 353 -9.01 3.45 6.69
N ASP A 354 -8.27 4.45 6.21
CA ASP A 354 -8.53 5.07 4.91
C ASP A 354 -7.83 4.29 3.79
N MET A 355 -6.73 3.59 4.11
CA MET A 355 -6.02 2.71 3.19
C MET A 355 -5.48 1.46 3.88
N VAL A 356 -5.61 0.32 3.21
CA VAL A 356 -5.01 -0.96 3.61
C VAL A 356 -4.09 -1.43 2.48
N ILE A 357 -2.78 -1.49 2.75
CA ILE A 357 -1.75 -1.95 1.81
C ILE A 357 -1.42 -3.41 2.12
N LEU A 358 -1.49 -4.27 1.10
CA LEU A 358 -1.06 -5.67 1.14
C LEU A 358 0.29 -5.81 0.44
N GLN A 359 1.36 -6.03 1.22
CA GLN A 359 2.73 -6.20 0.73
C GLN A 359 3.21 -7.63 1.03
N TYR A 360 2.91 -8.54 0.10
CA TYR A 360 3.24 -9.97 0.22
C TYR A 360 3.75 -10.53 -1.11
N GLY A 361 4.08 -11.82 -1.14
CA GLY A 361 4.39 -12.58 -2.36
C GLY A 361 5.82 -13.08 -2.45
N LEU A 362 6.77 -12.46 -1.74
CA LEU A 362 8.17 -12.91 -1.77
C LEU A 362 8.35 -14.31 -1.18
N ASN A 363 7.62 -14.63 -0.11
CA ASN A 363 7.63 -15.95 0.52
C ASN A 363 6.85 -17.01 -0.27
N ALA A 364 6.12 -16.63 -1.33
CA ALA A 364 5.47 -17.57 -2.24
C ALA A 364 6.35 -17.88 -3.47
N MET A 365 7.47 -17.18 -3.65
CA MET A 365 8.29 -17.23 -4.86
C MET A 365 9.50 -18.16 -4.75
N SER A 366 9.76 -18.91 -5.83
CA SER A 366 10.97 -19.71 -6.05
C SER A 366 11.49 -19.52 -7.49
N PRO A 367 12.81 -19.62 -7.76
CA PRO A 367 13.35 -19.49 -9.11
C PRO A 367 12.74 -20.43 -10.16
N ASP A 368 12.32 -21.62 -9.73
CA ASP A 368 11.83 -22.69 -10.62
C ASP A 368 10.30 -22.66 -10.84
N VAL A 369 9.60 -21.74 -10.18
CA VAL A 369 8.13 -21.64 -10.27
C VAL A 369 7.73 -20.43 -11.09
N MET A 370 7.07 -20.69 -12.22
CA MET A 370 6.54 -19.69 -13.14
C MET A 370 5.01 -19.66 -13.17
N ASP A 371 4.35 -20.66 -12.59
CA ASP A 371 2.90 -20.72 -12.47
C ASP A 371 2.45 -20.44 -11.03
N TYR A 372 1.93 -19.22 -10.83
CA TYR A 372 1.37 -18.76 -9.57
C TYR A 372 -0.16 -18.78 -9.56
N GLY A 373 -0.82 -19.55 -10.44
CA GLY A 373 -2.28 -19.59 -10.54
C GLY A 373 -2.97 -19.97 -9.23
N TYR A 374 -2.43 -20.93 -8.47
CA TYR A 374 -2.94 -21.27 -7.13
C TYR A 374 -2.79 -20.08 -6.17
N TYR A 375 -1.58 -19.51 -6.07
CA TYR A 375 -1.34 -18.34 -5.24
C TYR A 375 -2.24 -17.15 -5.63
N GLY A 376 -2.46 -16.90 -6.92
CA GLY A 376 -3.37 -15.87 -7.42
C GLY A 376 -4.80 -16.06 -6.95
N LYS A 377 -5.32 -17.30 -6.94
CA LYS A 377 -6.65 -17.60 -6.37
C LYS A 377 -6.70 -17.32 -4.87
N GLN A 378 -5.65 -17.68 -4.12
CA GLN A 378 -5.59 -17.37 -2.68
C GLN A 378 -5.48 -15.87 -2.43
N LEU A 379 -4.73 -15.14 -3.26
CA LEU A 379 -4.60 -13.69 -3.17
C LEU A 379 -5.94 -13.00 -3.41
N VAL A 380 -6.75 -13.46 -4.37
CA VAL A 380 -8.14 -13.00 -4.55
C VAL A 380 -8.96 -13.22 -3.27
N LYS A 381 -8.92 -14.43 -2.69
CA LYS A 381 -9.61 -14.69 -1.41
C LYS A 381 -9.15 -13.75 -0.29
N ILE A 382 -7.85 -13.48 -0.19
CA ILE A 382 -7.27 -12.57 0.81
C ILE A 382 -7.75 -11.14 0.58
N ILE A 383 -7.69 -10.63 -0.65
CA ILE A 383 -8.13 -9.26 -0.97
C ILE A 383 -9.61 -9.09 -0.64
N SER A 384 -10.46 -10.02 -1.07
CA SER A 384 -11.90 -9.99 -0.77
C SER A 384 -12.18 -10.08 0.73
N TYR A 385 -11.43 -10.91 1.47
CA TYR A 385 -11.53 -10.99 2.92
C TYR A 385 -11.18 -9.66 3.61
N ILE A 386 -10.11 -9.00 3.16
CA ILE A 386 -9.67 -7.70 3.67
C ILE A 386 -10.69 -6.61 3.34
N GLN A 387 -11.22 -6.55 2.12
CA GLN A 387 -12.31 -5.63 1.75
C GLN A 387 -13.54 -5.81 2.66
N ARG A 388 -13.90 -7.06 2.99
CA ARG A 388 -15.01 -7.33 3.92
C ARG A 388 -14.70 -6.91 5.36
N CYS A 389 -13.45 -7.02 5.80
CA CYS A 389 -13.04 -6.58 7.14
C CYS A 389 -13.02 -5.05 7.26
N PHE A 390 -12.53 -4.37 6.22
CA PHE A 390 -12.31 -2.92 6.16
C PHE A 390 -12.99 -2.30 4.93
N PRO A 391 -14.34 -2.27 4.88
CA PRO A 391 -15.12 -1.96 3.67
C PRO A 391 -15.01 -0.50 3.21
N GLU A 392 -14.63 0.41 4.09
CA GLU A 392 -14.47 1.84 3.78
C GLU A 392 -13.05 2.17 3.28
N SER A 393 -12.11 1.23 3.42
CA SER A 393 -10.71 1.44 3.10
C SER A 393 -10.44 1.31 1.60
N ALA A 394 -9.56 2.16 1.09
CA ALA A 394 -8.90 1.88 -0.17
C ALA A 394 -7.93 0.71 0.00
N VAL A 395 -8.18 -0.41 -0.69
CA VAL A 395 -7.28 -1.57 -0.64
C VAL A 395 -6.26 -1.46 -1.78
N VAL A 396 -4.98 -1.66 -1.48
CA VAL A 396 -3.89 -1.59 -2.46
C VAL A 396 -2.98 -2.80 -2.32
N VAL A 397 -2.74 -3.51 -3.43
CA VAL A 397 -1.68 -4.51 -3.52
C VAL A 397 -0.38 -3.82 -3.87
N MET A 398 0.56 -3.81 -2.93
CA MET A 398 1.94 -3.42 -3.16
C MET A 398 2.70 -4.65 -3.65
N SER A 399 3.10 -4.64 -4.92
CA SER A 399 3.67 -5.82 -5.57
C SER A 399 4.98 -6.28 -4.91
N VAL A 400 5.43 -7.48 -5.26
CA VAL A 400 6.81 -7.88 -4.98
C VAL A 400 7.79 -6.88 -5.60
N GLY A 401 8.91 -6.67 -4.92
CA GLY A 401 10.07 -5.97 -5.47
C GLY A 401 10.89 -6.85 -6.41
N ASP A 402 11.98 -6.30 -6.94
CA ASP A 402 12.96 -7.13 -7.65
C ASP A 402 13.68 -8.07 -6.67
N ARG A 403 14.01 -9.26 -7.16
CA ARG A 403 14.78 -10.29 -6.45
C ARG A 403 15.69 -10.96 -7.47
N SER A 404 16.94 -11.20 -7.10
CA SER A 404 17.90 -11.79 -8.05
C SER A 404 18.17 -13.27 -7.79
N THR A 405 18.55 -13.96 -8.85
CA THR A 405 19.20 -15.26 -8.82
C THR A 405 20.58 -15.16 -9.46
N MET A 406 21.48 -16.10 -9.14
CA MET A 406 22.81 -16.15 -9.73
C MET A 406 22.75 -16.88 -11.07
N GLN A 407 23.09 -16.20 -12.15
CA GLN A 407 23.25 -16.79 -13.48
C GLN A 407 24.65 -16.49 -14.01
N ASN A 408 25.42 -17.54 -14.31
CA ASN A 408 26.79 -17.43 -14.83
C ASN A 408 27.71 -16.52 -13.99
N GLY A 409 27.55 -16.52 -12.66
CA GLY A 409 28.35 -15.71 -11.73
C GLY A 409 27.89 -14.26 -11.59
N THR A 410 26.79 -13.86 -12.24
CA THR A 410 26.19 -12.54 -12.14
C THR A 410 24.80 -12.63 -11.51
N ALA A 411 24.50 -11.73 -10.57
CA ALA A 411 23.16 -11.59 -10.03
C ALA A 411 22.26 -10.91 -11.08
N VAL A 412 21.18 -11.58 -11.47
CA VAL A 412 20.19 -11.05 -12.41
C VAL A 412 18.78 -11.22 -11.86
N THR A 413 17.83 -10.40 -12.30
CA THR A 413 16.41 -10.56 -11.93
C THR A 413 15.97 -12.00 -12.13
N MET A 414 15.36 -12.56 -11.09
CA MET A 414 14.84 -13.90 -11.09
C MET A 414 13.60 -13.94 -12.02
N PRO A 415 13.55 -14.81 -13.05
CA PRO A 415 12.45 -14.83 -14.02
C PRO A 415 11.05 -14.93 -13.38
N ALA A 416 10.94 -15.67 -12.28
CA ALA A 416 9.72 -15.82 -11.50
C ALA A 416 9.13 -14.51 -10.95
N VAL A 417 9.93 -13.43 -10.83
CA VAL A 417 9.44 -12.09 -10.45
C VAL A 417 8.37 -11.62 -11.43
N HIS A 418 8.59 -11.75 -12.74
CA HIS A 418 7.62 -11.28 -13.73
C HIS A 418 6.29 -12.05 -13.67
N ALA A 419 6.36 -13.38 -13.47
CA ALA A 419 5.17 -14.20 -13.33
C ALA A 419 4.37 -13.85 -12.06
N MET A 420 5.07 -13.58 -10.95
CA MET A 420 4.42 -13.13 -9.72
C MET A 420 3.77 -11.75 -9.90
N LEU A 421 4.46 -10.79 -10.54
CA LEU A 421 3.92 -9.45 -10.80
C LEU A 421 2.61 -9.53 -11.60
N GLN A 422 2.60 -10.29 -12.70
CA GLN A 422 1.40 -10.50 -13.51
C GLN A 422 0.26 -11.13 -12.69
N THR A 423 0.60 -12.07 -11.80
CA THR A 423 -0.38 -12.73 -10.93
C THR A 423 -0.98 -11.78 -9.91
N GLN A 424 -0.15 -10.94 -9.27
CA GLN A 424 -0.61 -9.96 -8.28
C GLN A 424 -1.46 -8.86 -8.92
N GLU A 425 -1.06 -8.37 -10.09
CA GLU A 425 -1.82 -7.38 -10.86
C GLU A 425 -3.17 -7.94 -11.32
N ALA A 426 -3.19 -9.17 -11.84
CA ALA A 426 -4.43 -9.85 -12.23
C ALA A 426 -5.37 -10.06 -11.05
N ALA A 427 -4.86 -10.44 -9.87
CA ALA A 427 -5.66 -10.58 -8.66
C ALA A 427 -6.22 -9.24 -8.17
N ALA A 428 -5.41 -8.17 -8.19
CA ALA A 428 -5.86 -6.82 -7.86
C ALA A 428 -6.99 -6.36 -8.80
N ARG A 429 -6.80 -6.57 -10.11
CA ARG A 429 -7.81 -6.27 -11.14
C ARG A 429 -9.10 -7.06 -10.94
N ALA A 430 -9.00 -8.35 -10.67
CA ALA A 430 -10.17 -9.20 -10.43
C ALA A 430 -10.99 -8.77 -9.20
N CYS A 431 -10.35 -8.15 -8.21
CA CYS A 431 -11.01 -7.67 -6.99
C CYS A 431 -11.41 -6.19 -7.05
N GLY A 432 -11.07 -5.49 -8.14
CA GLY A 432 -11.30 -4.05 -8.29
C GLY A 432 -10.56 -3.20 -7.24
N VAL A 433 -9.30 -3.55 -6.93
CA VAL A 433 -8.48 -2.82 -5.95
C VAL A 433 -7.26 -2.16 -6.60
N GLY A 434 -6.58 -1.29 -5.86
CA GLY A 434 -5.39 -0.60 -6.37
C GLY A 434 -4.20 -1.54 -6.51
N PHE A 435 -3.34 -1.31 -7.49
CA PHE A 435 -2.08 -2.03 -7.66
C PHE A 435 -0.92 -1.04 -7.77
N TRP A 436 0.10 -1.19 -6.91
CA TRP A 436 1.33 -0.41 -7.00
C TRP A 436 2.53 -1.28 -7.31
N ASN A 437 3.19 -0.99 -8.43
CA ASN A 437 4.30 -1.78 -8.95
C ASN A 437 5.63 -1.42 -8.27
N THR A 438 5.90 -2.04 -7.12
CA THR A 438 7.15 -1.85 -6.35
C THR A 438 8.38 -2.24 -7.16
N TYR A 439 8.29 -3.29 -7.97
CA TYR A 439 9.37 -3.70 -8.88
C TYR A 439 9.79 -2.55 -9.83
N LYS A 440 8.82 -1.91 -10.48
CA LYS A 440 9.05 -0.74 -11.35
C LYS A 440 9.60 0.43 -10.54
N ALA A 441 9.08 0.67 -9.33
CA ALA A 441 9.55 1.74 -8.46
C ALA A 441 11.00 1.56 -7.98
N MET A 442 11.47 0.31 -7.84
CA MET A 442 12.88 0.00 -7.57
C MET A 442 13.79 0.24 -8.79
N GLY A 443 13.23 0.33 -9.99
CA GLY A 443 13.96 0.50 -11.24
C GLY A 443 13.86 -0.69 -12.21
N GLY A 444 13.02 -1.67 -11.91
CA GLY A 444 12.76 -2.83 -12.78
C GLY A 444 13.91 -3.83 -12.83
N ASP A 445 14.21 -4.32 -14.03
CA ASP A 445 15.18 -5.40 -14.23
C ASP A 445 16.56 -5.04 -13.68
N ASN A 446 17.11 -5.98 -12.92
CA ASN A 446 18.41 -5.88 -12.26
C ASN A 446 18.51 -4.63 -11.37
N SER A 447 17.41 -4.25 -10.72
CA SER A 447 17.45 -3.20 -9.69
C SER A 447 17.97 -3.73 -8.36
N MET A 448 17.67 -4.98 -8.00
CA MET A 448 18.15 -5.59 -6.76
C MET A 448 19.69 -5.67 -6.67
N PRO A 449 20.45 -6.04 -7.73
CA PRO A 449 21.91 -5.96 -7.70
C PRO A 449 22.41 -4.54 -7.43
N LYS A 450 21.77 -3.51 -8.02
CA LYS A 450 22.10 -2.10 -7.76
C LYS A 450 21.79 -1.71 -6.31
N PHE A 451 20.74 -2.26 -5.71
CA PHE A 451 20.44 -2.07 -4.29
C PHE A 451 21.52 -2.71 -3.42
N VAL A 452 22.00 -3.92 -3.75
CA VAL A 452 23.09 -4.57 -3.04
C VAL A 452 24.40 -3.78 -3.16
N GLU A 453 24.73 -3.29 -4.35
CA GLU A 453 25.90 -2.42 -4.61
C GLU A 453 25.88 -1.14 -3.76
N ARG A 454 24.69 -0.57 -3.52
CA ARG A 454 24.49 0.61 -2.68
C ARG A 454 24.37 0.30 -1.18
N HIS A 455 24.46 -0.97 -0.78
CA HIS A 455 24.19 -1.44 0.57
C HIS A 455 22.76 -1.13 1.06
N TRP A 456 21.81 -1.08 0.13
CA TRP A 456 20.38 -0.91 0.39
C TRP A 456 19.67 -2.27 0.57
N ALA A 457 20.27 -3.34 0.07
CA ALA A 457 19.83 -4.72 0.24
C ALA A 457 20.97 -5.62 0.69
N ALA A 458 20.62 -6.76 1.29
CA ALA A 458 21.53 -7.79 1.73
C ALA A 458 22.15 -8.54 0.54
N LYS A 459 23.32 -9.14 0.75
CA LYS A 459 24.05 -9.93 -0.27
C LYS A 459 23.36 -11.24 -0.66
N ASP A 460 22.19 -11.53 -0.09
CA ASP A 460 21.30 -12.61 -0.55
C ASP A 460 20.41 -12.18 -1.73
N TYR A 461 20.55 -10.93 -2.18
CA TYR A 461 19.80 -10.34 -3.30
C TYR A 461 18.28 -10.53 -3.18
N THR A 462 17.78 -10.54 -1.94
CA THR A 462 16.37 -10.71 -1.62
C THR A 462 15.94 -9.67 -0.59
N HIS A 463 16.61 -9.61 0.57
CA HIS A 463 16.15 -8.78 1.69
C HIS A 463 16.67 -7.35 1.58
N ILE A 464 15.79 -6.36 1.77
CA ILE A 464 16.15 -4.95 1.85
C ILE A 464 16.47 -4.53 3.30
N GLY A 465 17.37 -3.56 3.46
CA GLY A 465 17.58 -2.88 4.74
C GLY A 465 16.88 -1.52 4.78
N TYR A 466 16.98 -0.81 5.91
CA TYR A 466 16.38 0.53 6.08
C TYR A 466 16.70 1.52 4.95
N PRO A 467 17.93 1.61 4.39
CA PRO A 467 18.18 2.51 3.26
C PRO A 467 17.39 2.16 1.98
N GLY A 468 17.21 0.86 1.70
CA GLY A 468 16.39 0.40 0.58
C GLY A 468 14.90 0.61 0.81
N GLY A 469 14.44 0.34 2.04
CA GLY A 469 13.06 0.61 2.45
C GLY A 469 12.72 2.10 2.38
N LYS A 470 13.64 2.98 2.79
CA LYS A 470 13.55 4.43 2.61
C LYS A 470 13.35 4.83 1.15
N TYR A 471 14.18 4.30 0.24
CA TYR A 471 14.05 4.63 -1.18
C TYR A 471 12.68 4.22 -1.75
N ILE A 472 12.18 3.03 -1.39
CA ILE A 472 10.85 2.56 -1.81
C ILE A 472 9.74 3.46 -1.24
N ALA A 473 9.83 3.82 0.05
CA ALA A 473 8.89 4.73 0.69
C ALA A 473 8.88 6.11 0.02
N GLU A 474 10.06 6.67 -0.32
CA GLU A 474 10.17 7.93 -1.06
C GLU A 474 9.47 7.88 -2.43
N GLN A 475 9.55 6.76 -3.16
CA GLN A 475 8.83 6.62 -4.44
C GLN A 475 7.31 6.60 -4.22
N PHE A 476 6.83 5.88 -3.21
CA PHE A 476 5.41 5.80 -2.88
C PHE A 476 4.87 7.18 -2.44
N VAL A 477 5.58 7.88 -1.56
CA VAL A 477 5.20 9.21 -1.07
C VAL A 477 5.28 10.26 -2.17
N ARG A 478 6.27 10.17 -3.06
CA ARG A 478 6.36 11.05 -4.25
C ARG A 478 5.09 10.95 -5.10
N PHE A 479 4.58 9.73 -5.30
CA PHE A 479 3.30 9.52 -5.97
C PHE A 479 2.13 10.12 -5.18
N LEU A 480 1.99 9.83 -3.89
CA LEU A 480 0.88 10.36 -3.07
C LEU A 480 0.85 11.89 -3.05
N ASN A 481 2.01 12.53 -2.92
CA ASN A 481 2.12 13.99 -2.96
C ASN A 481 1.69 14.56 -4.31
N ALA A 482 2.08 13.91 -5.42
CA ALA A 482 1.66 14.32 -6.75
C ALA A 482 0.15 14.13 -6.98
N ALA A 483 -0.42 13.02 -6.48
CA ALA A 483 -1.86 12.76 -6.53
C ALA A 483 -2.64 13.84 -5.77
N VAL A 484 -2.28 14.10 -4.51
CA VAL A 484 -2.94 15.12 -3.68
C VAL A 484 -2.79 16.53 -4.24
N ALA A 485 -1.61 16.87 -4.79
CA ALA A 485 -1.42 18.14 -5.47
C ALA A 485 -2.33 18.29 -6.70
N SER A 486 -2.48 17.21 -7.49
CA SER A 486 -3.38 17.17 -8.64
C SER A 486 -4.84 17.35 -8.22
N VAL A 487 -5.30 16.64 -7.18
CA VAL A 487 -6.66 16.81 -6.61
C VAL A 487 -6.90 18.26 -6.21
N ARG A 488 -6.02 18.84 -5.39
CA ARG A 488 -6.15 20.24 -4.94
C ARG A 488 -6.20 21.24 -6.08
N GLN A 489 -5.40 21.04 -7.12
CA GLN A 489 -5.38 21.92 -8.29
C GLN A 489 -6.68 21.83 -9.08
N GLN A 490 -7.17 20.60 -9.33
CA GLN A 490 -8.39 20.36 -10.08
C GLN A 490 -9.63 20.87 -9.32
N ASP A 491 -9.70 20.66 -8.01
CA ASP A 491 -10.81 21.15 -7.18
C ASP A 491 -10.84 22.67 -7.12
N ALA A 492 -9.68 23.32 -6.97
CA ALA A 492 -9.58 24.77 -7.00
C ALA A 492 -10.00 25.35 -8.37
N GLU A 493 -9.66 24.67 -9.47
CA GLU A 493 -10.08 25.10 -10.81
C GLU A 493 -11.58 24.92 -11.02
N ARG A 494 -12.15 23.81 -10.55
CA ARG A 494 -13.60 23.56 -10.58
C ARG A 494 -14.36 24.67 -9.86
N GLN A 495 -13.93 25.02 -8.64
CA GLN A 495 -14.52 26.10 -7.86
C GLN A 495 -14.46 27.45 -8.59
N ARG A 496 -13.31 27.81 -9.20
CA ARG A 496 -13.20 29.05 -9.99
C ARG A 496 -14.15 29.09 -11.17
N ILE A 497 -14.30 27.96 -11.88
CA ILE A 497 -15.21 27.86 -13.03
C ILE A 497 -16.67 28.03 -12.55
N GLU A 498 -17.03 27.41 -11.43
CA GLU A 498 -18.37 27.53 -10.83
C GLU A 498 -18.67 28.97 -10.37
N GLU A 499 -17.74 29.62 -9.69
CA GLU A 499 -17.85 31.03 -9.29
C GLU A 499 -17.99 31.95 -10.50
N GLN A 500 -17.21 31.72 -11.56
CA GLN A 500 -17.31 32.49 -12.81
C GLN A 500 -18.66 32.28 -13.51
N ARG A 501 -19.19 31.05 -13.53
CA ARG A 501 -20.52 30.76 -14.07
C ARG A 501 -21.61 31.45 -13.27
N ALA A 502 -21.59 31.32 -11.95
CA ALA A 502 -22.55 31.96 -11.05
C ALA A 502 -22.53 33.49 -11.22
N ARG A 503 -21.35 34.09 -11.40
CA ARG A 503 -21.21 35.52 -11.69
C ARG A 503 -21.84 35.90 -13.03
N ILE A 504 -21.56 35.15 -14.10
CA ILE A 504 -22.14 35.41 -15.43
C ILE A 504 -23.67 35.26 -15.40
N GLU A 505 -24.19 34.27 -14.68
CA GLU A 505 -25.64 34.08 -14.49
C GLU A 505 -26.27 35.21 -13.69
N ALA A 506 -25.62 35.68 -12.63
CA ALA A 506 -26.07 36.84 -11.86
C ALA A 506 -26.05 38.13 -12.70
N GLU A 507 -25.00 38.35 -13.51
CA GLU A 507 -24.91 39.49 -14.43
C GLU A 507 -26.02 39.43 -15.50
N ARG A 508 -26.34 38.23 -16.04
CA ARG A 508 -27.47 38.05 -16.97
C ARG A 508 -28.82 38.31 -16.32
N ALA A 509 -29.06 37.78 -15.12
CA ALA A 509 -30.31 38.00 -14.39
C ALA A 509 -30.51 39.49 -14.04
N ALA A 510 -29.43 40.20 -13.68
CA ALA A 510 -29.49 41.64 -13.44
C ALA A 510 -29.79 42.43 -14.73
N TYR A 511 -29.22 42.00 -15.86
CA TYR A 511 -29.52 42.60 -17.17
C TYR A 511 -31.00 42.40 -17.56
N ASP A 512 -31.51 41.17 -17.44
CA ASP A 512 -32.93 40.86 -17.76
C ASP A 512 -33.91 41.65 -16.86
N LEU A 513 -33.60 41.82 -15.56
CA LEU A 513 -34.39 42.66 -14.66
C LEU A 513 -34.36 44.15 -15.05
N SER A 514 -33.23 44.64 -15.56
CA SER A 514 -33.11 46.01 -16.04
C SER A 514 -33.87 46.25 -17.35
N ASP A 515 -33.92 45.28 -18.26
CA ASP A 515 -34.71 45.37 -19.50
C ASP A 515 -36.22 45.35 -19.20
N VAL A 516 -36.69 44.54 -18.23
CA VAL A 516 -38.10 44.55 -17.79
C VAL A 516 -38.49 45.89 -17.15
N ALA A 517 -37.61 46.49 -16.35
CA ALA A 517 -37.85 47.81 -15.75
C ALA A 517 -37.86 48.96 -16.78
N ILE A 518 -37.15 48.81 -17.91
CA ILE A 518 -37.18 49.76 -19.02
C ILE A 518 -38.47 49.62 -19.85
N ASP A 519 -39.05 48.42 -19.96
CA ASP A 519 -40.30 48.18 -20.69
C ASP A 519 -41.52 48.69 -19.91
N GLU A 520 -41.57 48.48 -18.58
CA GLU A 520 -42.64 49.04 -17.72
C GLU A 520 -42.57 50.58 -17.63
N GLY A 521 -41.40 51.18 -17.76
CA GLY A 521 -41.23 52.63 -17.83
C GLY A 521 -41.63 53.26 -19.18
N ARG A 522 -41.92 52.45 -20.21
CA ARG A 522 -42.23 52.92 -21.57
C ARG A 522 -43.71 52.82 -21.93
N GLU A 523 -44.52 52.10 -21.14
CA GLU A 523 -45.99 52.06 -21.29
C GLU A 523 -46.72 53.28 -20.70
N GLU A 524 -46.05 54.16 -19.94
CA GLU A 524 -46.69 55.36 -19.37
C GLU A 524 -46.63 56.65 -20.23
N ASP A 525 -46.01 56.65 -21.42
CA ASP A 525 -45.78 57.92 -22.16
C ASP A 525 -46.22 57.94 -23.65
N TYR A 526 -47.16 57.08 -24.05
CA TYR A 526 -47.79 57.17 -25.38
C TYR A 526 -49.31 57.06 -25.32
N GLY A 527 -49.94 58.14 -24.86
CA GLY A 527 -51.39 58.24 -24.81
C GLY A 527 -51.91 59.63 -25.10
N GLU A 528 -51.56 60.27 -26.22
CA GLU A 528 -52.46 61.28 -26.82
C GLU A 528 -52.10 61.70 -28.26
N LEU A 529 -53.15 61.82 -29.10
CA LEU A 529 -53.21 62.21 -30.52
C LEU A 529 -52.65 61.17 -31.52
N TRP A 530 -53.42 60.62 -32.46
CA TRP A 530 -54.22 61.33 -33.47
C TRP A 530 -55.43 60.51 -33.95
N SER A 531 -56.56 61.19 -34.13
CA SER A 531 -57.80 60.65 -34.69
C SER A 531 -57.78 60.68 -36.23
N VAL A 532 -58.27 59.60 -36.83
CA VAL A 532 -58.40 59.38 -38.27
C VAL A 532 -59.67 60.05 -38.81
N ARG A 533 -59.56 60.70 -39.98
CA ARG A 533 -60.64 60.74 -40.99
C ARG A 533 -60.05 60.57 -42.40
N PRO A 534 -60.62 59.70 -43.25
CA PRO A 534 -60.19 59.50 -44.62
C PRO A 534 -61.13 60.19 -45.63
N THR A 535 -60.61 60.54 -46.82
CA THR A 535 -61.23 60.28 -48.15
C THR A 535 -60.49 60.98 -49.31
N GLY A 536 -60.33 60.27 -50.43
CA GLY A 536 -60.17 60.79 -51.81
C GLY A 536 -58.73 60.78 -52.34
N GLU A 537 -58.34 59.80 -53.18
CA GLU A 537 -58.30 59.87 -54.67
C GLU A 537 -57.18 60.81 -55.19
N ALA A 538 -56.26 60.49 -56.12
CA ALA A 538 -56.09 59.40 -57.09
C ALA A 538 -54.61 59.38 -57.59
N GLU A 539 -54.21 58.26 -58.24
CA GLU A 539 -53.32 58.08 -59.43
C GLU A 539 -52.13 59.04 -59.69
N ALA A 540 -50.93 58.66 -60.18
CA ALA A 540 -50.36 57.44 -60.76
C ALA A 540 -48.81 57.57 -60.88
N ASP A 541 -48.17 56.43 -61.21
CA ASP A 541 -46.93 56.29 -62.02
C ASP A 541 -45.57 56.54 -61.32
N THR A 542 -44.54 55.68 -61.32
CA THR A 542 -43.92 54.89 -62.40
C THR A 542 -42.88 53.89 -61.81
N THR A 543 -42.82 52.69 -62.39
CA THR A 543 -41.69 51.76 -62.67
C THR A 543 -40.53 51.46 -61.68
N ALA A 544 -40.35 50.14 -61.44
CA ALA A 544 -39.14 49.29 -61.54
C ALA A 544 -37.83 49.70 -60.81
N GLY A 545 -37.03 48.83 -60.19
CA GLY A 545 -36.98 47.37 -60.10
C GLY A 545 -35.58 46.94 -59.63
N ARG A 546 -35.54 45.88 -58.80
CA ARG A 546 -34.47 44.88 -58.57
C ARG A 546 -33.10 45.28 -57.98
N ARG A 547 -32.87 44.71 -56.77
CA ARG A 547 -31.69 43.94 -56.25
C ARG A 547 -30.72 43.38 -57.33
N PRO A 548 -29.42 43.13 -57.01
CA PRO A 548 -29.04 41.85 -56.36
C PRO A 548 -27.72 41.81 -55.53
N GLU A 549 -27.45 40.59 -55.07
CA GLU A 549 -26.39 40.01 -54.23
C GLU A 549 -24.94 39.92 -54.79
N ARG A 550 -24.00 39.56 -53.87
CA ARG A 550 -22.87 38.58 -53.94
C ARG A 550 -21.47 38.96 -54.49
N GLY A 551 -20.44 38.37 -53.83
CA GLY A 551 -19.08 38.01 -54.33
C GLY A 551 -17.94 38.51 -53.40
N LYS A 552 -17.09 37.72 -52.70
CA LYS A 552 -16.06 36.66 -52.99
C LYS A 552 -14.77 37.13 -53.72
N ALA A 553 -13.62 36.55 -53.27
CA ALA A 553 -12.22 36.45 -53.82
C ALA A 553 -11.14 37.28 -53.05
N GLU A 554 -10.14 36.66 -52.38
CA GLU A 554 -8.81 36.15 -52.86
C GLU A 554 -7.81 37.29 -53.21
N GLN A 555 -6.48 37.26 -53.06
CA GLN A 555 -5.39 36.49 -52.42
C GLN A 555 -4.10 37.35 -52.63
N ASP A 556 -2.92 36.90 -52.15
CA ASP A 556 -1.54 37.32 -52.52
C ASP A 556 -0.93 38.64 -51.98
N THR A 557 0.39 38.80 -51.72
CA THR A 557 1.56 38.01 -51.25
C THR A 557 2.77 39.01 -51.15
N LEU A 558 3.88 38.60 -50.49
CA LEU A 558 5.28 39.12 -50.52
C LEU A 558 5.61 40.42 -49.73
N ALA A 559 6.83 40.71 -49.24
CA ALA A 559 8.05 40.02 -48.80
C ALA A 559 9.13 41.10 -48.44
N GLY A 560 10.01 40.81 -47.46
CA GLY A 560 11.37 41.38 -47.27
C GLY A 560 11.52 42.73 -46.54
N GLU A 561 12.60 43.06 -45.83
CA GLU A 561 13.81 42.35 -45.36
C GLU A 561 14.65 43.29 -44.45
N HIS A 562 15.51 42.71 -43.59
CA HIS A 562 16.81 43.20 -43.05
C HIS A 562 16.91 44.23 -41.89
N SER A 563 17.59 43.80 -40.80
CA SER A 563 18.97 44.21 -40.48
C SER A 563 19.63 43.36 -39.37
N ARG A 564 20.95 43.16 -39.49
CA ARG A 564 21.89 42.33 -38.69
C ARG A 564 22.70 43.17 -37.69
N ARG A 565 23.29 42.54 -36.65
CA ARG A 565 24.72 42.61 -36.20
C ARG A 565 24.92 41.80 -34.88
N ARG A 566 25.66 40.68 -34.88
CA ARG A 566 27.10 40.44 -34.54
C ARG A 566 27.45 40.49 -33.03
N GLY A 567 27.92 39.36 -32.48
CA GLY A 567 28.74 39.24 -31.23
C GLY A 567 30.24 39.50 -31.50
N PRO A 568 31.24 38.91 -30.81
CA PRO A 568 31.28 37.98 -29.65
C PRO A 568 32.29 38.42 -28.53
N GLU A 569 32.52 37.62 -27.46
CA GLU A 569 33.87 37.28 -26.94
C GLU A 569 33.88 36.32 -25.72
N ASP A 570 34.84 35.40 -25.75
CA ASP A 570 35.27 34.40 -24.76
C ASP A 570 36.11 35.02 -23.63
N VAL A 571 36.05 34.46 -22.40
CA VAL A 571 37.24 34.32 -21.52
C VAL A 571 37.13 33.03 -20.68
N ARG A 572 38.20 32.22 -20.72
CA ARG A 572 38.51 31.03 -19.92
C ARG A 572 39.19 31.39 -18.58
N THR A 573 39.36 30.37 -17.72
CA THR A 573 40.31 30.20 -16.58
C THR A 573 39.81 30.70 -15.21
N ALA A 574 40.04 30.06 -14.05
CA ALA A 574 40.78 28.86 -13.67
C ALA A 574 40.26 28.24 -12.35
N ALA A 575 40.69 27.00 -12.12
CA ALA A 575 40.81 26.25 -10.87
C ALA A 575 41.29 27.04 -9.64
N GLU A 576 40.74 26.73 -8.44
CA GLU A 576 41.49 26.55 -7.19
C GLU A 576 40.62 25.92 -6.07
N GLN A 577 41.04 24.75 -5.58
CA GLN A 577 40.85 24.21 -4.21
C GLN A 577 42.26 24.18 -3.57
N PRO A 578 42.45 23.91 -2.26
CA PRO A 578 41.62 24.17 -1.07
C PRO A 578 42.45 24.90 0.04
N ALA A 579 41.84 25.27 1.17
CA ALA A 579 42.58 25.58 2.39
C ALA A 579 41.87 25.03 3.64
N ASP A 580 42.57 24.13 4.32
CA ASP A 580 42.36 23.68 5.69
C ASP A 580 42.52 24.81 6.72
N SER A 581 41.67 24.79 7.76
CA SER A 581 41.98 25.15 9.17
C SER A 581 40.68 24.92 9.97
N VAL A 582 40.56 23.92 10.85
CA VAL A 582 41.16 23.72 12.20
C VAL A 582 40.73 24.78 13.24
N ASN A 583 40.08 24.29 14.30
CA ASN A 583 39.67 24.88 15.60
C ASN A 583 38.35 25.69 15.57
N MET A 584 37.32 25.41 16.39
CA MET A 584 37.19 24.73 17.69
C MET A 584 36.04 23.71 17.72
#